data_AF-A0A852AU61-F1
#
_entry.id   AF-A0A852AU61-F1
#
_cell.length_a   1.000
_cell.length_b   1.000
_cell.length_c   1.000
_cell.angle_alpha   90.00
_cell.angle_beta   90.00
_cell.angle_gamma   90.00
#
_symmetry.space_group_name_H-M   'P 1'
#
loop_
_entity.id
_entity.type
_entity.pdbx_description
1 polymer ?
#
loop_
_entity_poly.entity_id
_entity_poly.type
_entity_poly.pdbx_seq_one_letter_code
_entity_poly.pdbx_strand_id
1 'polypeptide(L)'
;GSQTSSCGRLNVSLRYSYGSQQLLVRVLRARDLPAKDSNGFSDPYVKIYLLPDRKKKFQTKVLRRTLNPEWDETFSFGVPFAELPARRLHFSVYDFDRFSRHDLIGQVVLDNLLEAAEARPEVPIWRDIQEGSGEKADLGEVNFSLCYLPTAGRLTVTVIRASNLRAMDLTGYSDPYVKASLMAEGRRLKKRKTSIKKNTLNPNYNEALVFDVPHESVHHVSLTIAVVDYD
;
A
#
# COMPACT_ATOMS: atom_id res chain seq x y z
N GLY A 1 27.61 -5.26 9.27
CA GLY A 1 26.91 -3.97 9.10
C GLY A 1 26.29 -3.98 7.73
N SER A 2 24.96 -3.93 7.62
CA SER A 2 24.29 -3.86 6.33
C SER A 2 24.38 -2.43 5.79
N GLN A 3 25.04 -2.23 4.65
CA GLN A 3 24.92 -1.00 3.90
C GLN A 3 23.45 -0.86 3.49
N THR A 4 22.72 0.06 4.12
CA THR A 4 21.41 0.48 3.64
C THR A 4 21.64 1.22 2.33
N SER A 5 21.31 0.59 1.21
CA SER A 5 21.31 1.21 -0.11
C SER A 5 20.34 2.41 -0.07
N SER A 6 20.87 3.62 -0.23
CA SER A 6 20.07 4.86 -0.23
C SER A 6 19.46 5.04 -1.62
N CYS A 7 18.13 5.12 -1.70
CA CYS A 7 17.38 5.28 -2.96
C CYS A 7 17.21 6.75 -3.36
N GLY A 8 18.26 7.55 -3.15
CA GLY A 8 18.23 8.99 -3.33
C GLY A 8 17.78 9.74 -2.08
N ARG A 9 17.41 11.02 -2.23
CA ARG A 9 17.08 11.92 -1.12
C ARG A 9 15.85 12.75 -1.40
N LEU A 10 14.99 12.92 -0.41
CA LEU A 10 13.79 13.76 -0.46
C LEU A 10 14.03 15.06 0.31
N ASN A 11 13.60 16.18 -0.26
CA ASN A 11 13.61 17.50 0.37
C ASN A 11 12.19 17.95 0.67
N VAL A 12 11.93 18.25 1.94
CA VAL A 12 10.63 18.72 2.42
C VAL A 12 10.81 19.87 3.41
N SER A 13 9.80 20.74 3.52
CA SER A 13 9.74 21.74 4.59
C SER A 13 8.40 21.67 5.30
N LEU A 14 8.42 22.03 6.59
CA LEU A 14 7.28 21.93 7.49
C LEU A 14 7.01 23.29 8.10
N ARG A 15 5.74 23.63 8.27
CA ARG A 15 5.31 24.84 8.97
C ARG A 15 3.99 24.61 9.67
N TYR A 16 3.87 25.05 10.92
CA TYR A 16 2.58 25.03 11.59
C TYR A 16 1.81 26.35 11.41
N SER A 17 0.54 26.25 11.01
CA SER A 17 -0.39 27.37 10.93
C SER A 17 -1.29 27.37 12.17
N TYR A 18 -0.99 28.23 13.13
CA TYR A 18 -1.75 28.37 14.38
C TYR A 18 -3.19 28.83 14.15
N GLY A 19 -3.42 29.73 13.20
CA GLY A 19 -4.75 30.27 12.92
C GLY A 19 -5.73 29.23 12.38
N SER A 20 -5.24 28.25 11.62
CA SER A 20 -6.05 27.17 11.04
C SER A 20 -5.86 25.82 11.72
N GLN A 21 -5.01 25.73 12.75
CA GLN A 21 -4.61 24.49 13.43
C GLN A 21 -4.18 23.38 12.45
N GLN A 22 -3.30 23.75 11.51
CA GLN A 22 -2.88 22.85 10.43
C GLN A 22 -1.35 22.77 10.34
N LEU A 23 -0.86 21.55 10.14
CA LEU A 23 0.51 21.29 9.71
C LEU A 23 0.58 21.40 8.19
N LEU A 24 1.33 22.37 7.70
CA LEU A 24 1.67 22.54 6.30
C LEU A 24 2.93 21.74 5.99
N VAL A 25 2.83 20.86 5.00
CA VAL A 25 3.91 19.98 4.54
C VAL A 25 4.18 20.31 3.09
N ARG A 26 5.34 20.88 2.81
CA ARG A 26 5.77 21.20 1.45
C ARG A 26 6.76 20.15 0.97
N VAL A 27 6.40 19.44 -0.09
CA VAL A 27 7.29 18.50 -0.77
C VAL A 27 7.96 19.25 -1.91
N LEU A 28 9.24 19.57 -1.72
CA LEU A 28 9.98 20.44 -2.64
C LEU A 28 10.47 19.65 -3.85
N ARG A 29 11.36 18.68 -3.60
CA ARG A 29 12.04 17.91 -4.65
C ARG A 29 12.67 16.64 -4.13
N ALA A 30 13.03 15.72 -5.02
CA ALA A 30 13.94 14.62 -4.73
C ALA A 30 15.16 14.67 -5.64
N ARG A 31 16.24 13.98 -5.23
CA ARG A 31 17.46 13.83 -6.02
C ARG A 31 17.95 12.39 -5.99
N ASP A 32 18.62 12.02 -7.08
CA ASP A 32 19.32 10.75 -7.22
C ASP A 32 18.39 9.53 -7.04
N LEU A 33 17.15 9.62 -7.51
CA LEU A 33 16.23 8.48 -7.48
C LEU A 33 16.73 7.36 -8.39
N PRO A 34 16.51 6.08 -8.04
CA PRO A 34 16.80 4.96 -8.93
C PRO A 34 15.87 4.97 -10.15
N ALA A 35 16.41 4.58 -11.30
CA ALA A 35 15.62 4.27 -12.48
C ALA A 35 14.89 2.93 -12.27
N LYS A 36 13.55 2.97 -12.32
CA LYS A 36 12.70 1.78 -12.17
C LYS A 36 12.10 1.34 -13.50
N ASP A 37 11.91 2.26 -14.44
CA ASP A 37 11.50 1.93 -15.80
C ASP A 37 12.65 1.38 -16.66
N SER A 38 12.31 0.50 -17.61
CA SER A 38 13.20 0.03 -18.68
C SER A 38 13.77 1.15 -19.57
N ASN A 39 13.20 2.36 -19.49
CA ASN A 39 13.65 3.53 -20.23
C ASN A 39 14.85 4.24 -19.56
N GLY A 40 15.29 3.79 -18.39
CA GLY A 40 16.40 4.37 -17.63
C GLY A 40 16.03 5.58 -16.77
N PHE A 41 14.73 5.87 -16.62
CA PHE A 41 14.18 6.91 -15.76
C PHE A 41 13.13 6.31 -14.80
N SER A 42 12.42 7.19 -14.11
CA SER A 42 11.22 6.88 -13.33
C SER A 42 10.22 8.03 -13.56
N ASP A 43 8.95 7.78 -13.34
CA ASP A 43 7.84 8.71 -13.26
C ASP A 43 7.44 8.97 -11.78
N PRO A 44 8.30 9.63 -10.96
CA PRO A 44 8.14 9.64 -9.51
C PRO A 44 6.97 10.48 -9.00
N TYR A 45 6.35 9.99 -7.94
CA TYR A 45 5.37 10.73 -7.12
C TYR A 45 5.44 10.30 -5.65
N VAL A 46 4.98 11.16 -4.74
CA VAL A 46 5.08 10.93 -3.29
C VAL A 46 3.70 10.81 -2.67
N LYS A 47 3.48 9.75 -1.89
CA LYS A 47 2.32 9.63 -0.98
C LYS A 47 2.73 10.04 0.42
N ILE A 48 1.90 10.84 1.09
CA ILE A 48 2.18 11.42 2.41
C ILE A 48 1.10 10.97 3.38
N TYR A 49 1.51 10.43 4.53
CA TYR A 49 0.64 10.01 5.62
C TYR A 49 1.06 10.68 6.93
N LEU A 50 0.09 11.00 7.78
CA LEU A 50 0.35 11.51 9.14
C LEU A 50 0.04 10.42 10.15
N LEU A 51 1.06 9.64 10.50
CA LEU A 51 0.94 8.51 11.40
C LEU A 51 0.53 8.96 12.82
N PRO A 52 -0.24 8.13 13.55
CA PRO A 52 -0.67 6.76 13.18
C PRO A 52 -1.84 6.70 12.19
N ASP A 53 -2.44 7.83 11.80
CA ASP A 53 -3.55 7.83 10.86
C ASP A 53 -3.08 7.52 9.43
N ARG A 54 -3.53 6.38 8.91
CA ARG A 54 -3.27 5.94 7.53
C ARG A 54 -4.48 6.15 6.61
N LYS A 55 -5.62 6.63 7.12
CA LYS A 55 -6.83 6.84 6.32
C LYS A 55 -6.68 8.05 5.42
N LYS A 56 -6.20 9.16 5.99
CA LYS A 56 -5.96 10.40 5.24
C LYS A 56 -4.57 10.35 4.61
N LYS A 57 -4.53 10.45 3.28
CA LYS A 57 -3.29 10.53 2.51
C LYS A 57 -3.36 11.66 1.51
N PHE A 58 -2.21 12.28 1.27
CA PHE A 58 -2.02 13.20 0.16
C PHE A 58 -1.08 12.58 -0.86
N GLN A 59 -1.14 13.08 -2.09
CA GLN A 59 -0.31 12.62 -3.19
C GLN A 59 0.14 13.82 -4.02
N THR A 60 1.42 13.86 -4.38
CA THR A 60 1.93 14.82 -5.37
C THR A 60 1.52 14.45 -6.79
N LYS A 61 1.72 15.38 -7.71
CA LYS A 61 1.67 15.08 -9.14
C LYS A 61 2.76 14.06 -9.51
N VAL A 62 2.45 13.29 -10.54
CA VAL A 62 3.42 12.42 -11.21
C VAL A 62 4.25 13.28 -12.16
N LEU A 63 5.56 13.29 -11.97
CA LEU A 63 6.48 13.94 -12.89
C LEU A 63 7.14 12.86 -13.74
N ARG A 64 7.01 12.96 -15.07
CA ARG A 64 7.46 11.89 -15.96
C ARG A 64 8.95 11.98 -16.28
N ARG A 65 9.59 10.82 -16.43
CA ARG A 65 10.95 10.63 -16.94
C ARG A 65 11.98 11.51 -16.23
N THR A 66 12.01 11.45 -14.90
CA THR A 66 12.96 12.21 -14.09
C THR A 66 13.41 11.45 -12.85
N LEU A 67 14.71 11.49 -12.60
CA LEU A 67 15.33 10.98 -11.36
C LEU A 67 15.55 12.11 -10.32
N ASN A 68 15.26 13.35 -10.71
CA ASN A 68 15.40 14.55 -9.89
C ASN A 68 14.13 15.40 -9.98
N PRO A 69 12.97 14.88 -9.52
CA PRO A 69 11.70 15.59 -9.59
C PRO A 69 11.68 16.83 -8.71
N GLU A 70 11.07 17.92 -9.20
CA GLU A 70 10.76 19.13 -8.44
C GLU A 70 9.24 19.32 -8.43
N TRP A 71 8.57 18.89 -7.35
CA TRP A 71 7.12 18.97 -7.22
C TRP A 71 6.66 20.36 -6.77
N ASP A 72 7.35 20.90 -5.78
CA ASP A 72 7.01 22.14 -5.09
C ASP A 72 5.52 22.24 -4.66
N GLU A 73 5.00 21.18 -4.05
CA GLU A 73 3.60 21.06 -3.65
C GLU A 73 3.42 21.15 -2.13
N THR A 74 2.40 21.90 -1.69
CA THR A 74 2.09 22.07 -0.26
C THR A 74 0.78 21.38 0.10
N PHE A 75 0.80 20.60 1.18
CA PHE A 75 -0.34 19.84 1.71
C PHE A 75 -0.65 20.25 3.14
N SER A 76 -1.92 20.23 3.53
CA SER A 76 -2.36 20.61 4.88
C SER A 76 -2.98 19.45 5.64
N PHE A 77 -2.40 19.13 6.80
CA PHE A 77 -2.97 18.18 7.76
C PHE A 77 -3.61 18.94 8.90
N GLY A 78 -4.91 18.72 9.14
CA GLY A 78 -5.58 19.22 10.33
C GLY A 78 -5.13 18.39 11.53
N VAL A 79 -4.32 19.00 12.39
CA VAL A 79 -3.78 18.35 13.60
C VAL A 79 -3.59 19.42 14.67
N PRO A 80 -4.15 19.23 15.88
CA PRO A 80 -3.92 20.14 16.99
C PRO A 80 -2.42 20.21 17.34
N PHE A 81 -1.95 21.40 17.72
CA PHE A 81 -0.53 21.63 18.02
C PHE A 81 0.00 20.69 19.11
N ALA A 82 -0.81 20.46 20.15
CA ALA A 82 -0.46 19.56 21.25
C ALA A 82 -0.26 18.10 20.84
N GLU A 83 -0.80 17.68 19.69
CA GLU A 83 -0.65 16.31 19.19
C GLU A 83 0.61 16.13 18.32
N LEU A 84 1.20 17.21 17.78
CA LEU A 84 2.36 17.14 16.88
C LEU A 84 3.52 16.28 17.42
N PRO A 85 3.91 16.34 18.71
CA PRO A 85 5.02 15.54 19.23
C PRO A 85 4.77 14.03 19.15
N ALA A 86 3.51 13.59 19.17
CA ALA A 86 3.11 12.19 19.09
C ALA A 86 2.87 11.71 17.65
N ARG A 87 3.04 12.59 16.66
CA ARG A 87 2.76 12.32 15.24
C ARG A 87 4.07 12.18 14.47
N ARG A 88 3.99 11.43 13.37
CA ARG A 88 5.11 11.23 12.44
C ARG A 88 4.63 11.40 11.01
N LEU A 89 5.42 12.04 10.16
CA LEU A 89 5.13 12.10 8.73
C LEU A 89 5.82 10.94 8.03
N HIS A 90 5.04 10.19 7.25
CA HIS A 90 5.54 9.09 6.47
C HIS A 90 5.35 9.39 4.98
N PHE A 91 6.47 9.47 4.27
CA PHE A 91 6.52 9.69 2.84
C PHE A 91 6.87 8.36 2.15
N SER A 92 6.07 7.96 1.18
CA SER A 92 6.40 6.85 0.28
C SER A 92 6.60 7.39 -1.12
N VAL A 93 7.80 7.23 -1.67
CA VAL A 93 8.14 7.62 -3.03
C VAL A 93 7.89 6.41 -3.94
N TYR A 94 7.10 6.61 -4.97
CA TYR A 94 6.72 5.58 -5.94
C TYR A 94 7.09 6.01 -7.35
N ASP A 95 7.37 5.02 -8.19
CA ASP A 95 7.34 5.15 -9.63
C ASP A 95 5.91 4.92 -10.16
N PHE A 96 5.47 5.69 -11.15
CA PHE A 96 4.14 5.55 -11.73
C PHE A 96 4.19 4.68 -12.98
N ASP A 97 3.42 3.61 -12.97
CA ASP A 97 3.27 2.69 -14.10
C ASP A 97 1.86 2.75 -14.68
N ARG A 98 1.74 2.90 -16.00
CA ARG A 98 0.42 2.96 -16.65
C ARG A 98 -0.27 1.59 -16.75
N PHE A 99 0.51 0.53 -16.92
CA PHE A 99 0.00 -0.81 -17.25
C PHE A 99 0.39 -1.88 -16.22
N SER A 100 1.21 -1.50 -15.25
CA SER A 100 1.71 -2.34 -14.16
C SER A 100 1.38 -1.67 -12.83
N ARG A 101 1.69 -2.39 -11.75
CA ARG A 101 1.65 -1.82 -10.41
C ARG A 101 2.81 -0.84 -10.25
N HIS A 102 2.54 0.26 -9.58
CA HIS A 102 3.51 1.30 -9.27
C HIS A 102 4.61 0.78 -8.33
N ASP A 103 5.87 0.89 -8.75
CA ASP A 103 7.01 0.43 -7.96
C ASP A 103 7.30 1.35 -6.77
N LEU A 104 7.52 0.76 -5.59
CA LEU A 104 8.01 1.53 -4.44
C LEU A 104 9.51 1.81 -4.64
N ILE A 105 9.87 3.09 -4.72
CA ILE A 105 11.27 3.54 -4.75
C ILE A 105 11.84 3.49 -3.33
N GLY A 106 11.09 4.03 -2.36
CA GLY A 106 11.48 3.97 -0.97
C GLY A 106 10.63 4.86 -0.08
N GLN A 107 11.06 4.99 1.18
CA GLN A 107 10.30 5.63 2.23
C GLN A 107 11.16 6.57 3.06
N VAL A 108 10.53 7.62 3.58
CA VAL A 108 11.13 8.57 4.52
C VAL A 108 10.15 8.75 5.67
N VAL A 109 10.65 8.62 6.90
CA VAL A 109 9.89 8.95 8.10
C VAL A 109 10.51 10.19 8.73
N LEU A 110 9.69 11.21 8.94
CA LEU A 110 10.04 12.38 9.73
C LEU A 110 9.38 12.29 11.10
N ASP A 111 10.25 12.21 12.10
CA ASP A 111 9.91 12.34 13.51
C ASP A 111 10.18 13.78 13.99
N ASN A 112 9.81 14.07 15.24
CA ASN A 112 9.98 15.37 15.88
C ASN A 112 9.42 16.54 15.05
N LEU A 113 8.18 16.38 14.57
CA LEU A 113 7.51 17.36 13.69
C LEU A 113 7.40 18.75 14.30
N LEU A 114 7.38 18.85 15.63
CA LEU A 114 7.31 20.10 16.37
C LEU A 114 8.51 21.01 16.05
N GLU A 115 9.73 20.51 16.27
CA GLU A 115 10.96 21.27 16.04
C GLU A 115 11.06 21.73 14.57
N ALA A 116 10.75 20.83 13.64
CA ALA A 116 10.78 21.14 12.22
C ALA A 116 9.73 22.17 11.79
N ALA A 117 8.53 22.14 12.39
CA ALA A 117 7.43 23.03 12.03
C ALA A 117 7.55 24.43 12.69
N GLU A 118 8.32 24.55 13.77
CA GLU A 118 8.58 25.81 14.48
C GLU A 118 9.88 26.51 14.05
N ALA A 119 10.75 25.82 13.30
CA ALA A 119 12.01 26.38 12.81
C ALA A 119 11.81 27.71 12.05
N ARG A 120 12.56 28.74 12.46
CA ARG A 120 12.56 30.06 11.79
C ARG A 120 14.00 30.47 11.41
N PRO A 121 14.28 30.74 10.13
CA PRO A 121 13.38 30.66 8.96
C PRO A 121 12.96 29.21 8.63
N GLU A 122 11.96 29.03 7.76
CA GLU A 122 11.55 27.70 7.28
C GLU A 122 12.73 27.02 6.56
N VAL A 123 13.28 25.95 7.15
CA VAL A 123 14.47 25.27 6.62
C VAL A 123 14.05 24.02 5.84
N PRO A 124 14.45 23.91 4.56
CA PRO A 124 14.30 22.66 3.80
C PRO A 124 15.12 21.52 4.42
N ILE A 125 14.46 20.41 4.71
CA ILE A 125 15.02 19.23 5.37
C ILE A 125 15.28 18.17 4.31
N TRP A 126 16.55 17.80 4.13
CA TRP A 126 16.92 16.63 3.37
C TRP A 126 16.86 15.36 4.22
N ARG A 127 16.30 14.31 3.66
CA ARG A 127 16.32 12.96 4.22
C ARG A 127 16.63 11.94 3.15
N ASP A 128 17.45 10.97 3.51
CA ASP A 128 17.74 9.82 2.65
C ASP A 128 16.49 8.96 2.52
N ILE A 129 16.19 8.58 1.29
CA ILE A 129 15.11 7.66 0.97
C ILE A 129 15.62 6.27 1.27
N GLN A 130 15.10 5.67 2.33
CA GLN A 130 15.43 4.30 2.67
C GLN A 130 14.65 3.37 1.76
N GLU A 131 15.30 2.31 1.26
CA GLU A 131 14.60 1.20 0.64
C GLU A 131 13.56 0.69 1.63
N GLY A 132 12.29 1.00 1.36
CA GLY A 132 11.22 0.56 2.22
C GLY A 132 11.12 -0.94 2.09
N SER A 133 11.31 -1.68 3.19
CA SER A 133 10.67 -2.98 3.32
C SER A 133 9.17 -2.67 3.33
N GLY A 134 8.52 -2.75 2.15
CA GLY A 134 7.17 -2.24 1.94
C GLY A 134 6.29 -2.42 3.17
N GLU A 135 5.76 -1.32 3.71
CA GLU A 135 4.82 -1.41 4.84
C GLU A 135 3.58 -2.17 4.37
N LYS A 136 3.49 -3.44 4.83
CA LYS A 136 2.94 -4.62 4.15
C LYS A 136 3.85 -5.09 3.02
N ALA A 137 4.65 -6.13 3.31
CA ALA A 137 5.24 -6.96 2.28
C ALA A 137 4.15 -7.24 1.24
N ASP A 138 4.45 -6.95 -0.01
CA ASP A 138 3.49 -7.18 -1.08
C ASP A 138 3.18 -8.67 -1.13
N LEU A 139 1.95 -9.05 -0.75
CA LEU A 139 1.52 -10.45 -0.71
C LEU A 139 0.91 -10.88 -2.06
N GLY A 140 0.80 -9.94 -3.01
CA GLY A 140 0.13 -10.12 -4.29
C GLY A 140 -1.37 -9.79 -4.25
N GLU A 141 -2.01 -10.02 -5.38
CA GLU A 141 -3.43 -9.70 -5.61
C GLU A 141 -4.20 -10.94 -6.05
N VAL A 142 -5.47 -11.04 -5.66
CA VAL A 142 -6.39 -12.11 -6.08
C VAL A 142 -7.59 -11.54 -6.82
N ASN A 143 -7.86 -12.10 -7.99
CA ASN A 143 -9.01 -11.78 -8.82
C ASN A 143 -10.07 -12.86 -8.66
N PHE A 144 -11.28 -12.45 -8.28
CA PHE A 144 -12.42 -13.34 -8.09
C PHE A 144 -13.73 -12.61 -8.43
N SER A 145 -14.78 -13.37 -8.70
CA SER A 145 -16.14 -12.84 -8.87
C SER A 145 -17.09 -13.43 -7.83
N LEU A 146 -18.15 -12.68 -7.54
CA LEU A 146 -19.22 -13.08 -6.64
C LEU A 146 -20.54 -13.06 -7.42
N CYS A 147 -21.32 -14.13 -7.28
CA CYS A 147 -22.66 -14.22 -7.85
C CYS A 147 -23.59 -14.80 -6.78
N TYR A 148 -24.65 -14.07 -6.45
CA TYR A 148 -25.66 -14.52 -5.49
C TYR A 148 -27.00 -14.73 -6.17
N LEU A 149 -27.59 -15.91 -5.95
CA LEU A 149 -28.92 -16.26 -6.43
C LEU A 149 -29.88 -16.38 -5.24
N PRO A 150 -30.72 -15.34 -4.98
CA PRO A 150 -31.61 -15.31 -3.82
C PRO A 150 -32.59 -16.49 -3.76
N THR A 151 -33.20 -16.82 -4.90
CA THR A 151 -34.21 -17.89 -5.00
C THR A 151 -33.68 -19.26 -4.60
N ALA A 152 -32.40 -19.52 -4.86
CA ALA A 152 -31.75 -20.78 -4.50
C ALA A 152 -30.93 -20.68 -3.20
N GLY A 153 -30.87 -19.50 -2.57
CA GLY A 153 -29.99 -19.22 -1.44
C GLY A 153 -28.53 -19.57 -1.74
N ARG A 154 -28.02 -19.24 -2.93
CA ARG A 154 -26.70 -19.72 -3.39
C ARG A 154 -25.74 -18.58 -3.67
N LEU A 155 -24.64 -18.53 -2.94
CA LEU A 155 -23.50 -17.64 -3.17
C LEU A 155 -22.37 -18.40 -3.85
N THR A 156 -22.05 -18.04 -5.09
CA THR A 156 -20.92 -18.57 -5.84
C THR A 156 -19.75 -17.60 -5.82
N VAL A 157 -18.59 -18.07 -5.38
CA VAL A 157 -17.32 -17.34 -5.39
C VAL A 157 -16.44 -17.98 -6.44
N THR A 158 -16.26 -17.32 -7.60
CA THR A 158 -15.38 -17.83 -8.65
C THR A 158 -13.99 -17.23 -8.48
N VAL A 159 -13.02 -18.04 -8.07
CA VAL A 159 -11.63 -17.63 -7.99
C VAL A 159 -11.02 -17.77 -9.39
N ILE A 160 -10.58 -16.66 -9.97
CA ILE A 160 -10.11 -16.60 -11.36
C ILE A 160 -8.60 -16.81 -11.38
N ARG A 161 -7.84 -15.89 -10.79
CA ARG A 161 -6.37 -15.93 -10.75
C ARG A 161 -5.82 -15.16 -9.57
N ALA A 162 -4.55 -15.38 -9.23
CA ALA A 162 -3.79 -14.46 -8.41
C ALA A 162 -2.53 -13.99 -9.17
N SER A 163 -1.96 -12.87 -8.76
CA SER A 163 -0.82 -12.27 -9.45
C SER A 163 0.15 -11.61 -8.48
N ASN A 164 1.43 -11.69 -8.82
CA ASN A 164 2.54 -11.18 -8.01
C ASN A 164 2.50 -11.66 -6.56
N LEU A 165 2.17 -12.93 -6.35
CA LEU A 165 2.22 -13.52 -5.02
C LEU A 165 3.65 -13.50 -4.49
N ARG A 166 3.77 -13.43 -3.17
CA ARG A 166 5.06 -13.52 -2.51
C ARG A 166 5.60 -14.94 -2.58
N ALA A 167 6.87 -15.09 -2.93
CA ALA A 167 7.63 -16.33 -2.76
C ALA A 167 7.79 -16.65 -1.28
N MET A 168 7.25 -17.79 -0.87
CA MET A 168 7.23 -18.25 0.52
C MET A 168 8.19 -19.43 0.73
N ASP A 169 8.52 -20.15 -0.35
CA ASP A 169 9.49 -21.24 -0.33
C ASP A 169 10.93 -20.76 -0.58
N LEU A 170 11.90 -21.56 -0.09
CA LEU A 170 13.33 -21.38 -0.38
C LEU A 170 13.66 -21.51 -1.88
N THR A 171 12.74 -22.08 -2.68
CA THR A 171 12.86 -22.21 -4.14
C THR A 171 12.68 -20.87 -4.87
N GLY A 172 12.19 -19.83 -4.18
CA GLY A 172 11.85 -18.55 -4.79
C GLY A 172 10.45 -18.53 -5.43
N TYR A 173 9.64 -19.55 -5.20
CA TYR A 173 8.25 -19.65 -5.64
C TYR A 173 7.32 -19.96 -4.45
N SER A 174 6.06 -20.30 -4.76
CA SER A 174 5.04 -20.73 -3.81
C SER A 174 4.15 -21.77 -4.50
N ASP A 175 3.44 -22.57 -3.71
CA ASP A 175 2.40 -23.53 -4.09
C ASP A 175 0.99 -23.00 -3.71
N PRO A 176 0.50 -21.89 -4.30
CA PRO A 176 -0.66 -21.19 -3.79
C PRO A 176 -1.99 -21.91 -4.02
N TYR A 177 -2.86 -21.85 -3.01
CA TYR A 177 -4.30 -22.12 -3.12
C TYR A 177 -5.12 -21.03 -2.44
N VAL A 178 -6.36 -20.82 -2.89
CA VAL A 178 -7.27 -19.82 -2.31
C VAL A 178 -8.28 -20.49 -1.40
N LYS A 179 -8.43 -19.96 -0.19
CA LYS A 179 -9.38 -20.39 0.83
C LYS A 179 -10.45 -19.32 1.02
N ALA A 180 -11.70 -19.66 0.74
CA ALA A 180 -12.86 -18.83 1.02
C ALA A 180 -13.57 -19.33 2.29
N SER A 181 -13.77 -18.45 3.26
CA SER A 181 -14.44 -18.75 4.54
C SER A 181 -15.67 -17.86 4.71
N LEU A 182 -16.83 -18.48 4.85
CA LEU A 182 -18.07 -17.81 5.23
C LEU A 182 -18.09 -17.62 6.75
N MET A 183 -18.33 -16.39 7.18
CA MET A 183 -18.30 -15.94 8.56
C MET A 183 -19.67 -15.35 8.94
N ALA A 184 -20.11 -15.53 10.17
CA ALA A 184 -21.25 -14.83 10.77
C ALA A 184 -20.95 -14.53 12.24
N GLU A 185 -21.23 -13.32 12.70
CA GLU A 185 -20.99 -12.90 14.09
C GLU A 185 -19.57 -13.23 14.61
N GLY A 186 -18.55 -13.07 13.75
CA GLY A 186 -17.16 -13.38 14.07
C GLY A 186 -16.81 -14.88 14.09
N ARG A 187 -17.77 -15.78 13.91
CA ARG A 187 -17.57 -17.23 13.84
C ARG A 187 -17.51 -17.73 12.39
N ARG A 188 -16.64 -18.71 12.13
CA ARG A 188 -16.54 -19.34 10.81
C ARG A 188 -17.61 -20.42 10.66
N LEU A 189 -18.52 -20.23 9.70
CA LEU A 189 -19.60 -21.18 9.40
C LEU A 189 -19.15 -22.29 8.45
N LYS A 190 -18.52 -21.92 7.32
CA LYS A 190 -18.14 -22.87 6.26
C LYS A 190 -16.86 -22.41 5.58
N LYS A 191 -16.04 -23.37 5.15
CA LYS A 191 -14.77 -23.12 4.43
C LYS A 191 -14.78 -23.94 3.14
N ARG A 192 -14.29 -23.35 2.05
CA ARG A 192 -13.96 -24.04 0.80
C ARG A 192 -12.59 -23.58 0.31
N LYS A 193 -11.94 -24.41 -0.50
CA LYS A 193 -10.62 -24.13 -1.07
C LYS A 193 -10.57 -24.50 -2.54
N THR A 194 -9.71 -23.83 -3.30
CA THR A 194 -9.39 -24.21 -4.69
C THR A 194 -8.39 -25.36 -4.73
N SER A 195 -8.06 -25.83 -5.94
CA SER A 195 -6.87 -26.63 -6.19
C SER A 195 -5.59 -25.86 -5.82
N ILE A 196 -4.54 -26.63 -5.53
CA ILE A 196 -3.19 -26.11 -5.26
C ILE A 196 -2.47 -26.02 -6.61
N LYS A 197 -1.87 -24.87 -6.90
CA LYS A 197 -1.04 -24.66 -8.09
C LYS A 197 0.41 -24.64 -7.66
N LYS A 198 1.22 -25.57 -8.17
CA LYS A 198 2.62 -25.70 -7.73
C LYS A 198 3.54 -24.70 -8.42
N ASN A 199 4.56 -24.25 -7.69
CA ASN A 199 5.72 -23.50 -8.14
C ASN A 199 5.34 -22.28 -9.01
N THR A 200 4.41 -21.46 -8.53
CA THR A 200 3.92 -20.29 -9.27
C THR A 200 3.52 -19.12 -8.38
N LEU A 201 3.88 -17.92 -8.80
CA LEU A 201 3.46 -16.66 -8.17
C LEU A 201 2.28 -16.00 -8.91
N ASN A 202 1.85 -16.59 -10.02
CA ASN A 202 0.75 -16.10 -10.87
C ASN A 202 -0.24 -17.22 -11.20
N PRO A 203 -0.85 -17.87 -10.19
CA PRO A 203 -1.72 -19.02 -10.41
C PRO A 203 -3.01 -18.63 -11.13
N ASN A 204 -3.49 -19.52 -12.00
CA ASN A 204 -4.79 -19.44 -12.63
C ASN A 204 -5.67 -20.61 -12.15
N TYR A 205 -6.83 -20.30 -11.56
CA TYR A 205 -7.73 -21.27 -10.93
C TYR A 205 -8.97 -21.52 -11.81
N ASN A 206 -9.74 -20.47 -12.12
CA ASN A 206 -11.09 -20.55 -12.71
C ASN A 206 -12.02 -21.53 -12.00
N GLU A 207 -11.98 -21.54 -10.66
CA GLU A 207 -12.72 -22.49 -9.83
C GLU A 207 -13.86 -21.80 -9.07
N ALA A 208 -15.03 -22.43 -9.07
CA ALA A 208 -16.22 -21.94 -8.36
C ALA A 208 -16.38 -22.60 -6.99
N LEU A 209 -16.42 -21.78 -5.93
CA LEU A 209 -16.67 -22.19 -4.55
C LEU A 209 -18.09 -21.78 -4.16
N VAL A 210 -18.98 -22.77 -3.93
CA VAL A 210 -20.42 -22.53 -3.76
C VAL A 210 -20.85 -22.63 -2.30
N PHE A 211 -21.48 -21.58 -1.76
CA PHE A 211 -22.00 -21.52 -0.40
C PHE A 211 -23.52 -21.43 -0.40
N ASP A 212 -24.15 -22.18 0.50
CA ASP A 212 -25.59 -22.10 0.73
C ASP A 212 -25.81 -21.00 1.78
N VAL A 213 -26.42 -19.90 1.36
CA VAL A 213 -26.70 -18.69 2.14
C VAL A 213 -28.16 -18.29 1.89
N PRO A 214 -29.08 -18.60 2.81
CA PRO A 214 -30.47 -18.15 2.73
C PRO A 214 -30.58 -16.63 2.58
N HIS A 215 -31.55 -16.16 1.81
CA HIS A 215 -31.70 -14.73 1.49
C HIS A 215 -31.79 -13.85 2.73
N GLU A 216 -32.51 -14.28 3.75
CA GLU A 216 -32.67 -13.58 5.03
C GLU A 216 -31.34 -13.37 5.78
N SER A 217 -30.38 -14.28 5.57
CA SER A 217 -29.09 -14.27 6.26
C SER A 217 -27.99 -13.54 5.50
N VAL A 218 -28.19 -13.18 4.22
CA VAL A 218 -27.13 -12.66 3.35
C VAL A 218 -26.49 -11.37 3.88
N HIS A 219 -27.28 -10.54 4.57
CA HIS A 219 -26.82 -9.29 5.18
C HIS A 219 -26.04 -9.49 6.49
N HIS A 220 -26.15 -10.67 7.10
CA HIS A 220 -25.54 -11.00 8.39
C HIS A 220 -24.27 -11.85 8.25
N VAL A 221 -23.93 -12.26 7.02
CA VAL A 221 -22.72 -13.03 6.73
C VAL A 221 -21.65 -12.16 6.09
N SER A 222 -20.39 -12.54 6.28
CA SER A 222 -19.25 -11.98 5.56
C SER A 222 -18.38 -13.09 4.97
N LEU A 223 -17.67 -12.77 3.90
CA LEU A 223 -16.76 -13.70 3.22
C LEU A 223 -15.32 -13.24 3.43
N THR A 224 -14.48 -14.13 3.95
CA THR A 224 -13.03 -13.93 4.04
C THR A 224 -12.33 -14.77 3.00
N ILE A 225 -11.57 -14.13 2.11
CA ILE A 225 -10.77 -14.78 1.08
C ILE A 225 -9.30 -14.62 1.46
N ALA A 226 -8.56 -15.73 1.48
CA ALA A 226 -7.13 -15.74 1.75
C ALA A 226 -6.40 -16.63 0.75
N VAL A 227 -5.30 -16.12 0.19
CA VAL A 227 -4.30 -16.93 -0.53
C VAL A 227 -3.39 -17.55 0.51
N VAL A 228 -3.12 -18.85 0.38
CA VAL A 228 -2.30 -19.62 1.31
C VAL A 228 -1.32 -20.45 0.51
N ASP A 229 -0.10 -20.55 1.02
CA ASP A 229 0.93 -21.40 0.46
C ASP A 229 0.80 -22.84 0.99
N TYR A 230 1.19 -23.83 0.18
CA TYR A 230 1.15 -25.24 0.56
C TYR A 230 2.58 -25.79 0.66
N ASP A 231 3.04 -25.99 1.89
CA ASP A 231 4.34 -26.61 2.18
C ASP A 231 4.40 -28.12 1.84
#